data_AF-A0A7J5WWP2-F1
#
_entry.id   AF-A0A7J5WWP2-F1
#
_cell.length_a   1.000
_cell.length_b   1.000
_cell.length_c   1.000
_cell.angle_alpha   90.00
_cell.angle_beta   90.00
_cell.angle_gamma   90.00
#
_symmetry.space_group_name_H-M   'P 1'
#
loop_
_entity.id
_entity.type
_entity.pdbx_description
1 polymer ?
#
loop_
_entity_poly.entity_id
_entity_poly.type
_entity_poly.pdbx_seq_one_letter_code
_entity_poly.pdbx_strand_id
1 'polypeptide(L)'
;MIRRIAGNRAVQIVAVIVVLAGALVAWLAYSALKVKGDLESVRTDASKARTLMLDGDQAGAAQAAAAAADSAQAASDRSHGIIWSAVAAIPGIGSPLESVQQMSDAVEALSADVLLPAADLAGVLNPDRLRTGNTVNLKLLREAQPELSKVAARSTEVAGEVAAIDPSWLGVVADARTQLAEQVDAAESTLVATDIAAKLIPPMLGSSGPRNYFLAFQTPSEARGTGGLVGGFGLLNATGGRVTVPELGANSEFRDPATPKINLGPEYDSVYSYYKPYTDFRNGNLSAHFPDAAKIWLANWRAQTGQQLDGAIALDPIALKYVLEVVGAVTLPGGEKITADNVVPITLSTSYQRFADDNEARKAYLQSISEAVVKKLITSGGSTRGLLEALGRGVHERRIMVYSTTPAEQEILETTKLGHQISDTDAPYLQVAIGNASGSKLDYYLRREIDYTSGDCSGDTRESTITVTLTNTLDQTGLTDYVAGGLGTELAVQKGTNLANVEFLATKGAVLKEMTLGDAGAFYVEQTLHGRPYYSTRVGVAPGQSTTITLKIDEPTSAAGEAVVPVQPLVDDPTVTVDVPACGSRK
;
A
#
# COMPACT_ATOMS: atom_id res chain seq x y z
N MET A 1 72.07 14.46 -38.83
CA MET A 1 71.93 13.26 -37.98
C MET A 1 71.08 13.47 -36.70
N ILE A 2 71.06 14.67 -36.10
CA ILE A 2 70.35 14.92 -34.82
C ILE A 2 68.80 14.88 -34.93
N ARG A 3 68.21 15.32 -36.05
CA ARG A 3 66.74 15.27 -36.28
C ARG A 3 66.15 13.85 -36.41
N ARG A 4 66.94 12.86 -36.87
CA ARG A 4 66.48 11.46 -37.06
C ARG A 4 66.48 10.66 -35.75
N ILE A 5 67.35 11.01 -34.80
CA ILE A 5 67.43 10.37 -33.47
C ILE A 5 66.32 10.89 -32.53
N ALA A 6 65.97 12.18 -32.63
CA ALA A 6 64.85 12.77 -31.88
C ALA A 6 63.48 12.21 -32.31
N GLY A 7 63.29 11.96 -33.61
CA GLY A 7 62.06 11.33 -34.15
C GLY A 7 61.86 9.89 -33.65
N ASN A 8 62.92 9.08 -33.59
CA ASN A 8 62.82 7.70 -33.06
C ASN A 8 62.54 7.65 -31.56
N ARG A 9 63.09 8.59 -30.77
CA ARG A 9 62.79 8.66 -29.33
C ARG A 9 61.36 9.10 -29.05
N ALA A 10 60.82 10.06 -29.80
CA ALA A 10 59.43 10.46 -29.69
C ALA A 10 58.47 9.30 -30.05
N VAL A 11 58.76 8.56 -31.13
CA VAL A 11 57.98 7.38 -31.52
C VAL A 11 58.07 6.26 -30.48
N GLN A 12 59.25 6.02 -29.88
CA GLN A 12 59.42 5.05 -28.80
C GLN A 12 58.67 5.45 -27.52
N ILE A 13 58.69 6.74 -27.15
CA ILE A 13 57.95 7.25 -25.98
C ILE A 13 56.44 7.10 -26.19
N VAL A 14 55.93 7.47 -27.38
CA VAL A 14 54.51 7.29 -27.73
C VAL A 14 54.13 5.81 -27.72
N ALA A 15 54.98 4.92 -28.27
CA ALA A 15 54.73 3.49 -28.24
C ALA A 15 54.68 2.92 -26.81
N VAL A 16 55.58 3.35 -25.93
CA VAL A 16 55.58 2.93 -24.51
C VAL A 16 54.33 3.45 -23.78
N ILE A 17 53.92 4.70 -24.00
CA ILE A 17 52.70 5.26 -23.42
C ILE A 17 51.46 4.48 -23.90
N VAL A 18 51.39 4.12 -25.19
CA VAL A 18 50.28 3.32 -25.74
C VAL A 18 50.25 1.91 -25.14
N VAL A 19 51.40 1.27 -24.96
CA VAL A 19 51.47 -0.06 -24.32
C VAL A 19 51.06 0.02 -22.84
N LEU A 20 51.52 1.04 -22.11
CA LEU A 20 51.13 1.24 -20.70
C LEU A 20 49.64 1.59 -20.57
N ALA A 21 49.10 2.41 -21.46
CA ALA A 21 47.67 2.70 -21.52
C ALA A 21 46.85 1.44 -21.89
N GLY A 22 47.34 0.62 -22.82
CA GLY A 22 46.72 -0.66 -23.16
C GLY A 22 46.74 -1.66 -22.00
N ALA A 23 47.85 -1.76 -21.27
CA ALA A 23 47.98 -2.58 -20.07
C ALA A 23 47.08 -2.08 -18.93
N LEU A 24 46.97 -0.75 -18.77
CA LEU A 24 46.06 -0.10 -17.83
C LEU A 24 44.60 -0.44 -18.15
N VAL A 25 44.20 -0.29 -19.42
CA VAL A 25 42.84 -0.63 -19.89
C VAL A 25 42.56 -2.12 -19.72
N ALA A 26 43.51 -2.99 -20.08
CA ALA A 26 43.36 -4.44 -19.89
C ALA A 26 43.25 -4.83 -18.41
N TRP A 27 44.02 -4.18 -17.53
CA TRP A 27 43.94 -4.37 -16.09
C TRP A 27 42.60 -3.89 -15.52
N LEU A 28 42.13 -2.70 -15.91
CA LEU A 28 40.83 -2.19 -15.50
C LEU A 28 39.67 -3.07 -16.02
N ALA A 29 39.75 -3.53 -17.27
CA ALA A 29 38.76 -4.45 -17.82
C ALA A 29 38.75 -5.79 -17.06
N TYR A 30 39.93 -6.34 -16.74
CA TYR A 30 40.05 -7.54 -15.91
C TYR A 30 39.48 -7.31 -14.50
N SER A 31 39.80 -6.19 -13.87
CA SER A 31 39.29 -5.82 -12.55
C SER A 31 37.77 -5.67 -12.56
N ALA A 32 37.22 -5.01 -13.59
CA ALA A 32 35.78 -4.82 -13.74
C ALA A 32 35.04 -6.15 -13.97
N LEU A 33 35.63 -7.07 -14.74
CA LEU A 33 35.08 -8.42 -14.90
C LEU A 33 35.11 -9.23 -13.60
N LYS A 34 36.12 -9.02 -12.74
CA LYS A 34 36.17 -9.64 -11.42
C LYS A 34 35.11 -9.07 -10.48
N VAL A 35 35.03 -7.74 -10.35
CA VAL A 35 34.00 -7.05 -9.57
C VAL A 35 32.60 -7.51 -10.02
N LYS A 36 32.34 -7.56 -11.32
CA LYS A 36 31.09 -8.10 -11.86
C LYS A 36 30.81 -9.54 -11.39
N GLY A 37 31.80 -10.43 -11.50
CA GLY A 37 31.65 -11.83 -11.07
C GLY A 37 31.41 -11.98 -9.57
N ASP A 38 32.04 -11.12 -8.76
CA ASP A 38 31.80 -11.08 -7.32
C ASP A 38 30.37 -10.61 -7.01
N LEU A 39 29.91 -9.53 -7.64
CA LEU A 39 28.53 -9.02 -7.49
C LEU A 39 27.47 -10.02 -7.98
N GLU A 40 27.74 -10.77 -9.05
CA GLU A 40 26.89 -11.88 -9.49
C GLU A 40 26.83 -13.02 -8.44
N SER A 41 27.93 -13.29 -7.76
CA SER A 41 28.00 -14.24 -6.65
C SER A 41 27.20 -13.73 -5.45
N VAL A 42 27.35 -12.45 -5.08
CA VAL A 42 26.54 -11.80 -4.04
C VAL A 42 25.06 -11.97 -4.33
N ARG A 43 24.61 -11.65 -5.55
CA ARG A 43 23.19 -11.80 -5.94
C ARG A 43 22.70 -13.23 -5.77
N THR A 44 23.51 -14.20 -6.18
CA THR A 44 23.18 -15.62 -6.10
C THR A 44 23.06 -16.07 -4.65
N ASP A 45 24.03 -15.73 -3.82
CA ASP A 45 24.08 -16.13 -2.42
C ASP A 45 23.06 -15.36 -1.56
N ALA A 46 22.79 -14.08 -1.86
CA ALA A 46 21.73 -13.31 -1.22
C ALA A 46 20.33 -13.87 -1.55
N SER A 47 20.08 -14.24 -2.81
CA SER A 47 18.83 -14.91 -3.20
C SER A 47 18.66 -16.27 -2.51
N LYS A 48 19.76 -17.03 -2.40
CA LYS A 48 19.79 -18.29 -1.66
C LYS A 48 19.53 -18.07 -0.16
N ALA A 49 20.19 -17.09 0.46
CA ALA A 49 19.98 -16.73 1.85
C ALA A 49 18.51 -16.38 2.09
N ARG A 50 17.91 -15.50 1.29
CA ARG A 50 16.49 -15.17 1.35
C ARG A 50 15.59 -16.40 1.29
N THR A 51 15.84 -17.32 0.34
CA THR A 51 15.05 -18.55 0.20
C THR A 51 15.15 -19.43 1.45
N LEU A 52 16.36 -19.63 1.97
CA LEU A 52 16.60 -20.43 3.17
C LEU A 52 16.01 -19.79 4.43
N MET A 53 16.05 -18.44 4.54
CA MET A 53 15.40 -17.69 5.61
C MET A 53 13.89 -17.92 5.61
N LEU A 54 13.27 -17.85 4.43
CA LEU A 54 11.84 -18.11 4.28
C LEU A 54 11.51 -19.53 4.73
N ASP A 55 12.31 -20.51 4.30
CA ASP A 55 12.15 -21.94 4.62
C ASP A 55 12.57 -22.31 6.06
N GLY A 56 13.06 -21.33 6.83
CA GLY A 56 13.43 -21.51 8.23
C GLY A 56 14.76 -22.23 8.46
N ASP A 57 15.56 -22.43 7.41
CA ASP A 57 16.93 -22.96 7.52
C ASP A 57 17.89 -21.84 7.89
N GLN A 58 17.96 -21.55 9.19
CA GLN A 58 18.82 -20.51 9.75
C GLN A 58 20.31 -20.76 9.44
N ALA A 59 20.77 -22.02 9.56
CA ALA A 59 22.18 -22.33 9.38
C ALA A 59 22.59 -22.16 7.91
N GLY A 60 21.77 -22.66 6.98
CA GLY A 60 21.97 -22.46 5.55
C GLY A 60 21.86 -20.99 5.15
N ALA A 61 20.90 -20.25 5.70
CA ALA A 61 20.73 -18.83 5.47
C ALA A 61 21.95 -18.02 5.91
N ALA A 62 22.43 -18.23 7.14
CA ALA A 62 23.60 -17.55 7.68
C ALA A 62 24.87 -17.87 6.86
N GLN A 63 25.03 -19.13 6.42
CA GLN A 63 26.14 -19.51 5.55
C GLN A 63 26.09 -18.81 4.19
N ALA A 64 24.91 -18.74 3.57
CA ALA A 64 24.74 -18.05 2.29
C ALA A 64 24.91 -16.52 2.45
N ALA A 65 24.40 -15.93 3.52
CA ALA A 65 24.61 -14.52 3.83
C ALA A 65 26.09 -14.18 4.06
N ALA A 66 26.84 -15.04 4.76
CA ALA A 66 28.28 -14.88 4.94
C ALA A 66 29.04 -14.97 3.62
N ALA A 67 28.70 -15.93 2.74
CA ALA A 67 29.30 -16.03 1.41
C ALA A 67 29.01 -14.80 0.52
N ALA A 68 27.79 -14.24 0.64
CA ALA A 68 27.44 -12.97 0.00
C ALA A 68 28.28 -11.81 0.56
N ALA A 69 28.44 -11.71 1.88
CA ALA A 69 29.27 -10.68 2.51
C ALA A 69 30.75 -10.79 2.09
N ASP A 70 31.32 -12.00 2.06
CA ASP A 70 32.70 -12.24 1.60
C ASP A 70 32.90 -11.82 0.13
N SER A 71 31.92 -12.13 -0.73
CA SER A 71 31.95 -11.74 -2.15
C SER A 71 31.78 -10.23 -2.32
N ALA A 72 30.94 -9.59 -1.50
CA ALA A 72 30.72 -8.16 -1.53
C ALA A 72 31.95 -7.38 -1.08
N GLN A 73 32.61 -7.83 0.00
CA GLN A 73 33.92 -7.29 0.43
C GLN A 73 34.95 -7.41 -0.70
N ALA A 74 35.04 -8.58 -1.35
CA ALA A 74 35.98 -8.78 -2.44
C ALA A 74 35.70 -7.88 -3.65
N ALA A 75 34.43 -7.60 -3.95
CA ALA A 75 34.02 -6.64 -4.97
C ALA A 75 34.49 -5.23 -4.61
N SER A 76 34.19 -4.80 -3.37
CA SER A 76 34.57 -3.49 -2.83
C SER A 76 36.10 -3.28 -2.84
N ASP A 77 36.88 -4.22 -2.30
CA ASP A 77 38.34 -4.16 -2.28
C ASP A 77 38.93 -4.02 -3.69
N ARG A 78 38.34 -4.71 -4.68
CA ARG A 78 38.79 -4.66 -6.08
C ARG A 78 38.40 -3.37 -6.77
N SER A 79 37.22 -2.81 -6.45
CA SER A 79 36.85 -1.46 -6.90
C SER A 79 37.64 -0.35 -6.19
N HIS A 80 38.32 -0.64 -5.08
CA HIS A 80 39.15 0.34 -4.35
C HIS A 80 40.65 0.18 -4.56
N GLY A 81 41.07 -0.71 -5.47
CA GLY A 81 42.49 -0.89 -5.81
C GLY A 81 43.16 0.38 -6.33
N ILE A 82 44.46 0.56 -6.07
CA ILE A 82 45.24 1.77 -6.38
C ILE A 82 45.00 2.26 -7.82
N ILE A 83 45.03 1.35 -8.79
CA ILE A 83 44.85 1.68 -10.21
C ILE A 83 43.41 2.12 -10.51
N TRP A 84 42.41 1.49 -9.88
CA TRP A 84 41.00 1.83 -10.05
C TRP A 84 40.72 3.23 -9.52
N SER A 85 41.08 3.47 -8.25
CA SER A 85 40.87 4.75 -7.56
C SER A 85 41.57 5.91 -8.25
N ALA A 86 42.76 5.68 -8.82
CA ALA A 86 43.47 6.69 -9.58
C ALA A 86 42.72 7.12 -10.87
N VAL A 87 42.04 6.18 -11.54
CA VAL A 87 41.26 6.49 -12.76
C VAL A 87 39.87 7.02 -12.43
N ALA A 88 39.24 6.53 -11.36
CA ALA A 88 37.98 7.04 -10.85
C ALA A 88 38.06 8.54 -10.51
N ALA A 89 39.20 8.99 -9.96
CA ALA A 89 39.44 10.40 -9.64
C ALA A 89 39.58 11.35 -10.85
N ILE A 90 39.58 10.86 -12.09
CA ILE A 90 39.72 11.69 -13.30
C ILE A 90 38.37 12.32 -13.66
N PRO A 91 38.25 13.67 -13.65
CA PRO A 91 36.99 14.33 -13.97
C PRO A 91 36.47 13.97 -15.37
N GLY A 92 35.18 13.61 -15.46
CA GLY A 92 34.49 13.25 -16.70
C GLY A 92 34.72 11.80 -17.17
N ILE A 93 35.94 11.29 -17.10
CA ILE A 93 36.27 9.92 -17.57
C ILE A 93 36.06 8.88 -16.46
N GLY A 94 36.35 9.25 -15.21
CA GLY A 94 36.38 8.35 -14.05
C GLY A 94 35.01 8.01 -13.46
N SER A 95 33.95 8.77 -13.77
CA SER A 95 32.66 8.62 -13.11
C SER A 95 32.04 7.21 -13.18
N PRO A 96 32.18 6.40 -14.26
CA PRO A 96 31.68 5.02 -14.23
C PRO A 96 32.42 4.13 -13.23
N LEU A 97 33.71 4.38 -12.98
CA LEU A 97 34.50 3.64 -11.99
C LEU A 97 34.14 4.07 -10.57
N GLU A 98 33.85 5.36 -10.37
CA GLU A 98 33.34 5.91 -9.10
C GLU A 98 31.95 5.37 -8.77
N SER A 99 31.01 5.32 -9.73
CA SER A 99 29.70 4.70 -9.53
C SER A 99 29.83 3.24 -9.13
N VAL A 100 30.78 2.49 -9.71
CA VAL A 100 31.02 1.09 -9.34
C VAL A 100 31.62 0.96 -7.93
N GLN A 101 32.45 1.90 -7.48
CA GLN A 101 32.93 1.95 -6.10
C GLN A 101 31.75 2.10 -5.13
N GLN A 102 30.93 3.12 -5.34
CA GLN A 102 29.77 3.40 -4.50
C GLN A 102 28.75 2.25 -4.49
N MET A 103 28.49 1.62 -5.66
CA MET A 103 27.63 0.44 -5.73
C MET A 103 28.23 -0.76 -4.97
N SER A 104 29.54 -0.95 -5.03
CA SER A 104 30.20 -2.07 -4.34
C SER A 104 30.20 -1.85 -2.83
N ASP A 105 30.41 -0.62 -2.36
CA ASP A 105 30.30 -0.24 -0.95
C ASP A 105 28.87 -0.46 -0.42
N ALA A 106 27.86 -0.05 -1.19
CA ALA A 106 26.46 -0.27 -0.82
C ALA A 106 26.10 -1.76 -0.75
N VAL A 107 26.62 -2.57 -1.68
CA VAL A 107 26.42 -4.03 -1.67
C VAL A 107 27.16 -4.71 -0.51
N GLU A 108 28.36 -4.24 -0.16
CA GLU A 108 29.10 -4.68 1.02
C GLU A 108 28.31 -4.37 2.30
N ALA A 109 27.87 -3.11 2.48
CA ALA A 109 27.04 -2.70 3.61
C ALA A 109 25.74 -3.51 3.70
N LEU A 110 25.03 -3.69 2.58
CA LEU A 110 23.81 -4.50 2.56
C LEU A 110 24.09 -5.97 2.92
N SER A 111 25.20 -6.53 2.48
CA SER A 111 25.50 -7.95 2.74
C SER A 111 25.96 -8.16 4.19
N ALA A 112 26.86 -7.33 4.69
CA ALA A 112 27.49 -7.46 5.99
C ALA A 112 26.61 -6.92 7.13
N ASP A 113 25.98 -5.74 6.95
CA ASP A 113 25.25 -5.06 8.02
C ASP A 113 23.75 -5.36 8.02
N VAL A 114 23.20 -5.85 6.90
CA VAL A 114 21.75 -6.09 6.75
C VAL A 114 21.44 -7.57 6.56
N LEU A 115 21.94 -8.20 5.50
CA LEU A 115 21.61 -9.57 5.14
C LEU A 115 22.09 -10.58 6.19
N LEU A 116 23.33 -10.45 6.66
CA LEU A 116 23.90 -11.36 7.64
C LEU A 116 23.17 -11.30 9.00
N PRO A 117 22.94 -10.13 9.63
CA PRO A 117 22.13 -10.05 10.84
C PRO A 117 20.67 -10.49 10.62
N ALA A 118 20.07 -10.20 9.46
CA ALA A 118 18.73 -10.67 9.15
C ALA A 118 18.66 -12.20 9.08
N ALA A 119 19.67 -12.87 8.51
CA ALA A 119 19.74 -14.32 8.45
C ALA A 119 19.82 -14.96 9.85
N ASP A 120 20.51 -14.32 10.79
CA ASP A 120 20.53 -14.76 12.19
C ASP A 120 19.15 -14.66 12.86
N LEU A 121 18.36 -13.64 12.50
CA LEU A 121 16.98 -13.47 12.99
C LEU A 121 15.97 -14.43 12.34
N ALA A 122 16.27 -15.00 11.17
CA ALA A 122 15.33 -15.86 10.44
C ALA A 122 14.91 -17.12 11.22
N GLY A 123 15.80 -17.69 12.03
CA GLY A 123 15.47 -18.84 12.89
C GLY A 123 14.48 -18.47 14.02
N VAL A 124 14.51 -17.22 14.46
CA VAL A 124 13.61 -16.65 15.49
C VAL A 124 12.25 -16.31 14.87
N LEU A 125 12.25 -15.75 13.66
CA LEU A 125 11.06 -15.28 12.95
C LEU A 125 10.47 -16.31 11.97
N ASN A 126 10.85 -17.58 12.10
CA ASN A 126 10.29 -18.64 11.27
C ASN A 126 8.74 -18.61 11.33
N PRO A 127 8.04 -18.47 10.19
CA PRO A 127 6.58 -18.38 10.15
C PRO A 127 5.85 -19.51 10.90
N ASP A 128 6.41 -20.72 10.93
CA ASP A 128 5.82 -21.87 11.61
C ASP A 128 5.85 -21.75 13.15
N ARG A 129 6.73 -20.89 13.67
CA ARG A 129 6.86 -20.59 15.11
C ARG A 129 6.13 -19.31 15.52
N LEU A 130 5.83 -18.43 14.56
CA LEU A 130 5.14 -17.16 14.80
C LEU A 130 3.68 -17.34 15.18
N ARG A 131 3.03 -18.44 14.77
CA ARG A 131 1.61 -18.68 15.07
C ARG A 131 1.30 -20.14 15.31
N THR A 132 0.47 -20.40 16.31
CA THR A 132 -0.12 -21.71 16.58
C THR A 132 -1.63 -21.57 16.72
N GLY A 133 -2.39 -22.07 15.73
CA GLY A 133 -3.83 -21.85 15.65
C GLY A 133 -4.15 -20.34 15.61
N ASN A 134 -4.86 -19.86 16.62
CA ASN A 134 -5.24 -18.45 16.77
C ASN A 134 -4.33 -17.65 17.72
N THR A 135 -3.16 -18.18 18.08
CA THR A 135 -2.22 -17.52 19.00
C THR A 135 -0.95 -17.13 18.26
N VAL A 136 -0.61 -15.84 18.29
CA VAL A 136 0.66 -15.29 17.78
C VAL A 136 1.70 -15.29 18.88
N ASN A 137 2.92 -15.71 18.57
CA ASN A 137 4.02 -15.75 19.52
C ASN A 137 4.65 -14.35 19.70
N LEU A 138 4.06 -13.55 20.58
CA LEU A 138 4.51 -12.18 20.84
C LEU A 138 5.90 -12.10 21.47
N LYS A 139 6.39 -13.19 22.08
CA LYS A 139 7.72 -13.22 22.68
C LYS A 139 8.79 -13.16 21.60
N LEU A 140 8.67 -13.96 20.54
CA LEU A 140 9.62 -13.98 19.42
C LEU A 140 9.73 -12.60 18.75
N LEU A 141 8.59 -11.95 18.51
CA LEU A 141 8.56 -10.62 17.90
C LEU A 141 9.25 -9.57 18.78
N ARG A 142 8.96 -9.55 20.10
CA ARG A 142 9.59 -8.59 21.03
C ARG A 142 11.09 -8.83 21.21
N GLU A 143 11.53 -10.07 21.23
CA GLU A 143 12.96 -10.41 21.37
C GLU A 143 13.75 -10.04 20.11
N ALA A 144 13.15 -10.18 18.92
CA ALA A 144 13.78 -9.82 17.65
C ALA A 144 13.73 -8.31 17.35
N GLN A 145 12.76 -7.57 17.91
CA GLN A 145 12.48 -6.17 17.56
C GLN A 145 13.71 -5.24 17.62
N PRO A 146 14.56 -5.26 18.68
CA PRO A 146 15.69 -4.34 18.74
C PRO A 146 16.70 -4.53 17.60
N GLU A 147 16.98 -5.77 17.21
CA GLU A 147 17.88 -6.06 16.09
C GLU A 147 17.20 -5.78 14.74
N LEU A 148 15.91 -6.10 14.58
CA LEU A 148 15.14 -5.72 13.39
C LEU A 148 15.15 -4.20 13.16
N SER A 149 15.02 -3.41 14.22
CA SER A 149 15.04 -1.95 14.12
C SER A 149 16.40 -1.42 13.67
N LYS A 150 17.51 -2.06 14.07
CA LYS A 150 18.86 -1.68 13.62
C LYS A 150 19.05 -2.03 12.14
N VAL A 151 18.66 -3.25 11.76
CA VAL A 151 18.77 -3.75 10.38
C VAL A 151 17.91 -2.92 9.43
N ALA A 152 16.67 -2.59 9.82
CA ALA A 152 15.79 -1.73 9.05
C ALA A 152 16.38 -0.32 8.87
N ALA A 153 16.87 0.30 9.95
CA ALA A 153 17.50 1.63 9.88
C ALA A 153 18.72 1.62 8.95
N ARG A 154 19.59 0.61 9.05
CA ARG A 154 20.75 0.49 8.16
C ARG A 154 20.33 0.25 6.70
N SER A 155 19.28 -0.52 6.46
CA SER A 155 18.77 -0.71 5.09
C SER A 155 18.25 0.59 4.46
N THR A 156 17.59 1.46 5.25
CA THR A 156 17.16 2.80 4.80
C THR A 156 18.34 3.72 4.52
N GLU A 157 19.41 3.67 5.33
CA GLU A 157 20.65 4.41 5.05
C GLU A 157 21.28 3.96 3.72
N VAL A 158 21.44 2.66 3.51
CA VAL A 158 22.02 2.10 2.27
C VAL A 158 21.14 2.42 1.05
N ALA A 159 19.82 2.40 1.18
CA ALA A 159 18.90 2.82 0.12
C ALA A 159 19.13 4.29 -0.26
N GLY A 160 19.31 5.17 0.74
CA GLY A 160 19.66 6.57 0.53
C GLY A 160 21.02 6.77 -0.15
N GLU A 161 22.03 5.99 0.26
CA GLU A 161 23.36 5.97 -0.37
C GLU A 161 23.28 5.60 -1.86
N VAL A 162 22.53 4.54 -2.21
CA VAL A 162 22.34 4.09 -3.60
C VAL A 162 21.56 5.11 -4.43
N ALA A 163 20.51 5.71 -3.85
CA ALA A 163 19.73 6.75 -4.51
C ALA A 163 20.58 7.99 -4.82
N ALA A 164 21.58 8.30 -3.98
CA ALA A 164 22.50 9.43 -4.18
C ALA A 164 23.61 9.17 -5.23
N ILE A 165 23.78 7.93 -5.71
CA ILE A 165 24.77 7.62 -6.76
C ILE A 165 24.37 8.32 -8.06
N ASP A 166 25.30 9.13 -8.59
CA ASP A 166 25.10 9.86 -9.85
C ASP A 166 24.93 8.90 -11.05
N PRO A 167 24.01 9.21 -11.99
CA PRO A 167 23.88 8.45 -13.22
C PRO A 167 25.18 8.43 -14.03
N SER A 168 25.64 7.24 -14.40
CA SER A 168 26.84 7.09 -15.23
C SER A 168 26.55 7.38 -16.71
N TRP A 169 27.51 7.97 -17.42
CA TRP A 169 27.42 8.11 -18.89
C TRP A 169 27.57 6.77 -19.62
N LEU A 170 28.12 5.75 -18.94
CA LEU A 170 28.25 4.41 -19.47
C LEU A 170 26.95 3.63 -19.18
N GLY A 171 26.13 3.40 -20.20
CA GLY A 171 24.79 2.81 -20.05
C GLY A 171 24.74 1.52 -19.22
N VAL A 172 25.72 0.63 -19.38
CA VAL A 172 25.80 -0.63 -18.61
C VAL A 172 25.94 -0.38 -17.09
N VAL A 173 26.63 0.68 -16.69
CA VAL A 173 26.78 1.06 -15.27
C VAL A 173 25.54 1.78 -14.76
N ALA A 174 24.92 2.61 -15.60
CA ALA A 174 23.63 3.24 -15.27
C ALA A 174 22.52 2.19 -15.05
N ASP A 175 22.42 1.20 -15.94
CA ASP A 175 21.47 0.10 -15.82
C ASP A 175 21.72 -0.74 -14.55
N ALA A 176 22.99 -0.99 -14.23
CA ALA A 176 23.37 -1.70 -13.00
C ALA A 176 22.97 -0.92 -11.74
N ARG A 177 23.15 0.40 -11.73
CA ARG A 177 22.72 1.27 -10.63
C ARG A 177 21.20 1.25 -10.45
N THR A 178 20.44 1.32 -11.54
CA THR A 178 18.96 1.21 -11.48
C THR A 178 18.52 -0.15 -10.92
N GLN A 179 19.11 -1.24 -11.40
CA GLN A 179 18.80 -2.59 -10.89
C GLN A 179 19.19 -2.76 -9.41
N LEU A 180 20.30 -2.16 -8.98
CA LEU A 180 20.69 -2.17 -7.57
C LEU A 180 19.69 -1.38 -6.72
N ALA A 181 19.32 -0.18 -7.17
CA ALA A 181 18.33 0.66 -6.47
C ALA A 181 17.00 -0.08 -6.28
N GLU A 182 16.48 -0.73 -7.32
CA GLU A 182 15.25 -1.54 -7.24
C GLU A 182 15.36 -2.69 -6.22
N GLN A 183 16.52 -3.38 -6.18
CA GLN A 183 16.73 -4.49 -5.25
C GLN A 183 16.88 -4.04 -3.80
N VAL A 184 17.60 -2.93 -3.59
CA VAL A 184 17.81 -2.35 -2.27
C VAL A 184 16.50 -1.79 -1.73
N ASP A 185 15.72 -1.07 -2.54
CA ASP A 185 14.41 -0.53 -2.17
C ASP A 185 13.42 -1.65 -1.79
N ALA A 186 13.38 -2.74 -2.55
CA ALA A 186 12.54 -3.90 -2.21
C ALA A 186 12.96 -4.58 -0.89
N ALA A 187 14.26 -4.66 -0.61
CA ALA A 187 14.78 -5.23 0.63
C ALA A 187 14.48 -4.32 1.83
N GLU A 188 14.72 -3.02 1.69
CA GLU A 188 14.45 -1.97 2.67
C GLU A 188 12.97 -1.93 3.04
N SER A 189 12.08 -1.86 2.06
CA SER A 189 10.63 -1.91 2.26
C SER A 189 10.18 -3.14 3.05
N THR A 190 10.79 -4.31 2.79
CA THR A 190 10.46 -5.56 3.50
C THR A 190 10.92 -5.51 4.96
N LEU A 191 12.13 -5.00 5.22
CA LEU A 191 12.71 -4.91 6.55
C LEU A 191 12.00 -3.86 7.42
N VAL A 192 11.73 -2.69 6.85
CA VAL A 192 10.95 -1.63 7.50
C VAL A 192 9.56 -2.14 7.87
N ALA A 193 8.86 -2.81 6.94
CA ALA A 193 7.56 -3.41 7.23
C ALA A 193 7.63 -4.47 8.36
N THR A 194 8.71 -5.26 8.41
CA THR A 194 8.92 -6.28 9.44
C THR A 194 9.19 -5.67 10.81
N ASP A 195 10.01 -4.62 10.89
CA ASP A 195 10.25 -3.87 12.13
C ASP A 195 8.96 -3.20 12.64
N ILE A 196 8.21 -2.55 11.75
CA ILE A 196 6.90 -1.96 12.08
C ILE A 196 5.95 -3.02 12.64
N ALA A 197 5.87 -4.19 12.00
CA ALA A 197 5.06 -5.31 12.49
C ALA A 197 5.53 -5.79 13.88
N ALA A 198 6.84 -5.88 14.12
CA ALA A 198 7.39 -6.25 15.42
C ALA A 198 7.13 -5.21 16.52
N LYS A 199 6.99 -3.93 16.16
CA LYS A 199 6.61 -2.83 17.06
C LYS A 199 5.11 -2.82 17.36
N LEU A 200 4.25 -3.05 16.36
CA LEU A 200 2.79 -2.94 16.49
C LEU A 200 2.10 -4.21 16.99
N ILE A 201 2.48 -5.39 16.46
CA ILE A 201 1.75 -6.63 16.73
C ILE A 201 1.74 -6.98 18.23
N PRO A 202 2.86 -6.94 18.99
CA PRO A 202 2.82 -7.29 20.41
C PRO A 202 1.86 -6.44 21.25
N PRO A 203 1.93 -5.10 21.27
CA PRO A 203 1.00 -4.30 22.08
C PRO A 203 -0.45 -4.38 21.59
N MET A 204 -0.67 -4.45 20.27
CA MET A 204 -2.03 -4.57 19.70
C MET A 204 -2.66 -5.95 19.93
N LEU A 205 -1.86 -7.01 20.01
CA LEU A 205 -2.34 -8.35 20.37
C LEU A 205 -2.31 -8.63 21.88
N GLY A 206 -2.18 -7.57 22.67
CA GLY A 206 -2.38 -7.63 24.11
C GLY A 206 -1.21 -8.19 24.90
N SER A 207 0.04 -7.85 24.53
CA SER A 207 1.22 -8.18 25.33
C SER A 207 1.21 -7.57 26.74
N SER A 208 0.46 -6.47 26.92
CA SER A 208 0.38 -5.70 28.17
C SER A 208 -1.02 -5.72 28.82
N GLY A 209 -1.94 -6.54 28.30
CA GLY A 209 -3.32 -6.63 28.74
C GLY A 209 -4.28 -6.94 27.59
N PRO A 210 -5.54 -7.33 27.86
CA PRO A 210 -6.53 -7.56 26.81
C PRO A 210 -6.77 -6.32 25.95
N ARG A 211 -6.89 -6.51 24.64
CA ARG A 211 -7.27 -5.49 23.65
C ARG A 211 -8.56 -5.90 22.96
N ASN A 212 -9.48 -4.96 22.77
CA ASN A 212 -10.78 -5.18 22.12
C ASN A 212 -10.95 -4.23 20.94
N TYR A 213 -11.28 -4.76 19.77
CA TYR A 213 -11.41 -3.99 18.54
C TYR A 213 -12.80 -4.13 17.94
N PHE A 214 -13.33 -3.03 17.40
CA PHE A 214 -14.48 -3.07 16.52
C PHE A 214 -14.04 -3.59 15.15
N LEU A 215 -14.58 -4.72 14.71
CA LEU A 215 -14.28 -5.30 13.40
C LEU A 215 -15.42 -4.99 12.42
N ALA A 216 -15.20 -4.09 11.47
CA ALA A 216 -16.19 -3.70 10.47
C ALA A 216 -16.05 -4.55 9.20
N PHE A 217 -17.14 -5.20 8.78
CA PHE A 217 -17.23 -5.89 7.50
C PHE A 217 -17.90 -4.99 6.47
N GLN A 218 -17.09 -4.46 5.55
CA GLN A 218 -17.54 -3.52 4.54
C GLN A 218 -18.10 -4.23 3.31
N THR A 219 -19.03 -3.57 2.63
CA THR A 219 -19.72 -4.06 1.42
C THR A 219 -19.44 -3.11 0.27
N PRO A 220 -18.38 -3.31 -0.53
CA PRO A 220 -17.98 -2.37 -1.58
C PRO A 220 -18.97 -2.26 -2.76
N SER A 221 -20.01 -3.10 -2.82
CA SER A 221 -21.13 -2.91 -3.75
C SER A 221 -22.06 -1.75 -3.37
N GLU A 222 -21.86 -1.15 -2.20
CA GLU A 222 -22.48 0.09 -1.78
C GLU A 222 -21.38 1.02 -1.24
N ALA A 223 -20.80 1.82 -2.15
CA ALA A 223 -19.56 2.54 -1.93
C ALA A 223 -19.65 3.59 -0.82
N ARG A 224 -18.55 3.72 -0.06
CA ARG A 224 -18.27 4.73 0.98
C ARG A 224 -16.80 5.12 0.87
N GLY A 225 -16.37 6.28 1.36
CA GLY A 225 -14.97 6.72 1.21
C GLY A 225 -13.93 5.71 1.69
N THR A 226 -14.23 4.97 2.77
CA THR A 226 -13.41 3.86 3.27
C THR A 226 -13.58 2.53 2.50
N GLY A 227 -14.15 2.51 1.30
CA GLY A 227 -14.45 1.31 0.53
C GLY A 227 -15.96 1.05 0.44
N GLY A 228 -16.55 0.40 1.44
CA GLY A 228 -17.97 0.01 1.40
C GLY A 228 -18.75 0.32 2.67
N LEU A 229 -20.09 0.30 2.57
CA LEU A 229 -20.99 0.35 3.72
C LEU A 229 -20.65 -0.78 4.72
N VAL A 230 -20.69 -0.49 6.03
CA VAL A 230 -20.64 -1.54 7.07
C VAL A 230 -21.90 -2.42 7.00
N GLY A 231 -21.76 -3.61 6.44
CA GLY A 231 -22.82 -4.60 6.27
C GLY A 231 -23.00 -5.54 7.47
N GLY A 232 -21.96 -5.66 8.30
CA GLY A 232 -21.95 -6.39 9.56
C GLY A 232 -20.73 -6.02 10.39
N PHE A 233 -20.66 -6.51 11.62
CA PHE A 233 -19.53 -6.25 12.50
C PHE A 233 -19.18 -7.48 13.35
N GLY A 234 -18.05 -7.38 14.05
CA GLY A 234 -17.71 -8.25 15.17
C GLY A 234 -16.90 -7.52 16.23
N LEU A 235 -16.70 -8.16 17.37
CA LEU A 235 -15.76 -7.72 18.39
C LEU A 235 -14.57 -8.68 18.40
N LEU A 236 -13.39 -8.17 18.09
CA LEU A 236 -12.16 -8.93 18.17
C LEU A 236 -11.53 -8.71 19.55
N ASN A 237 -11.23 -9.78 20.27
CA ASN A 237 -10.43 -9.74 21.48
C ASN A 237 -9.04 -10.33 21.22
N ALA A 238 -8.00 -9.64 21.68
CA ALA A 238 -6.64 -10.14 21.68
C ALA A 238 -6.05 -10.08 23.09
N THR A 239 -5.62 -11.23 23.61
CA THR A 239 -5.03 -11.32 24.95
C THR A 239 -3.77 -12.19 24.89
N GLY A 240 -2.60 -11.60 25.16
CA GLY A 240 -1.32 -12.32 25.16
C GLY A 240 -1.02 -13.03 23.82
N GLY A 241 -1.45 -12.46 22.70
CA GLY A 241 -1.28 -13.02 21.35
C GLY A 241 -2.41 -13.93 20.89
N ARG A 242 -3.29 -14.38 21.79
CA ARG A 242 -4.47 -15.17 21.42
C ARG A 242 -5.58 -14.25 20.89
N VAL A 243 -6.01 -14.49 19.67
CA VAL A 243 -7.08 -13.73 18.99
C VAL A 243 -8.38 -14.53 18.97
N THR A 244 -9.47 -13.92 19.41
CA THR A 244 -10.83 -14.48 19.32
C THR A 244 -11.79 -13.42 18.80
N VAL A 245 -12.93 -13.87 18.28
CA VAL A 245 -14.04 -12.98 17.88
C VAL A 245 -15.28 -13.48 18.61
N PRO A 246 -15.46 -13.10 19.90
CA PRO A 246 -16.57 -13.59 20.72
C PRO A 246 -17.95 -13.17 20.22
N GLU A 247 -18.04 -12.08 19.45
CA GLU A 247 -19.30 -11.51 19.00
C GLU A 247 -19.24 -11.18 17.51
N LEU A 248 -20.28 -11.55 16.78
CA LEU A 248 -20.56 -11.20 15.39
C LEU A 248 -22.01 -10.75 15.31
N GLY A 249 -22.27 -9.67 14.59
CA GLY A 249 -23.60 -9.07 14.50
C GLY A 249 -23.90 -8.50 13.12
N ALA A 250 -25.19 -8.43 12.81
CA ALA A 250 -25.66 -7.71 11.63
C ALA A 250 -25.57 -6.20 11.85
N ASN A 251 -25.44 -5.43 10.77
CA ASN A 251 -25.38 -3.97 10.88
C ASN A 251 -26.60 -3.33 11.57
N SER A 252 -27.79 -3.95 11.48
CA SER A 252 -29.00 -3.47 12.16
C SER A 252 -28.97 -3.58 13.68
N GLU A 253 -28.00 -4.30 14.25
CA GLU A 253 -27.80 -4.37 15.71
C GLU A 253 -26.98 -3.18 16.23
N PHE A 254 -26.36 -2.42 15.33
CA PHE A 254 -25.69 -1.17 15.64
C PHE A 254 -26.72 -0.03 15.65
N ARG A 255 -27.07 0.45 16.84
CA ARG A 255 -28.21 1.34 17.08
C ARG A 255 -27.81 2.80 16.90
N ASP A 256 -28.66 3.53 16.19
CA ASP A 256 -28.51 4.97 16.01
C ASP A 256 -28.61 5.71 17.34
N PRO A 257 -27.59 6.51 17.72
CA PRO A 257 -27.69 7.35 18.89
C PRO A 257 -28.65 8.53 18.61
N ALA A 258 -29.44 8.91 19.62
CA ALA A 258 -30.36 10.05 19.51
C ALA A 258 -29.64 11.40 19.29
N THR A 259 -28.38 11.51 19.71
CA THR A 259 -27.55 12.70 19.54
C THR A 259 -26.11 12.30 19.20
N PRO A 260 -25.35 13.14 18.47
CA PRO A 260 -23.95 12.88 18.17
C PRO A 260 -23.14 12.56 19.44
N LYS A 261 -22.27 11.56 19.36
CA LYS A 261 -21.39 11.11 20.46
C LYS A 261 -19.95 11.54 20.30
N ILE A 262 -19.65 12.17 19.17
CA ILE A 262 -18.38 12.75 18.80
C ILE A 262 -18.64 13.94 17.87
N ASN A 263 -17.64 14.81 17.74
CA ASN A 263 -17.58 15.88 16.75
C ASN A 263 -16.18 15.84 16.13
N LEU A 264 -16.10 15.70 14.80
CA LEU A 264 -14.84 15.66 14.05
C LEU A 264 -14.40 17.04 13.53
N GLY A 265 -15.16 18.09 13.82
CA GLY A 265 -14.81 19.46 13.56
C GLY A 265 -15.51 20.05 12.33
N PRO A 266 -15.33 21.37 12.11
CA PRO A 266 -16.09 22.12 11.13
C PRO A 266 -15.83 21.69 9.67
N GLU A 267 -14.60 21.29 9.33
CA GLU A 267 -14.27 20.81 7.98
C GLU A 267 -15.02 19.51 7.64
N TYR A 268 -15.05 18.55 8.58
CA TYR A 268 -15.81 17.32 8.39
C TYR A 268 -17.32 17.62 8.31
N ASP A 269 -17.81 18.49 9.20
CA ASP A 269 -19.23 18.82 9.26
C ASP A 269 -19.72 19.59 8.03
N SER A 270 -18.90 20.47 7.43
CA SER A 270 -19.29 21.21 6.24
C SER A 270 -19.48 20.31 5.01
N VAL A 271 -18.77 19.18 4.97
CA VAL A 271 -18.89 18.18 3.90
C VAL A 271 -19.99 17.16 4.19
N TYR A 272 -20.02 16.58 5.40
CA TYR A 272 -20.79 15.35 5.65
C TYR A 272 -22.03 15.52 6.54
N SER A 273 -22.19 16.63 7.29
CA SER A 273 -23.25 16.75 8.32
C SER A 273 -24.67 16.53 7.79
N TYR A 274 -24.93 16.90 6.52
CA TYR A 274 -26.21 16.67 5.85
C TYR A 274 -26.63 15.18 5.87
N TYR A 275 -25.66 14.28 5.78
CA TYR A 275 -25.87 12.82 5.77
C TYR A 275 -25.95 12.21 7.18
N LYS A 276 -25.92 13.03 8.24
CA LYS A 276 -26.01 12.57 9.64
C LYS A 276 -25.00 11.48 10.02
N PRO A 277 -23.70 11.62 9.68
CA PRO A 277 -22.69 10.57 9.90
C PRO A 277 -22.56 10.13 11.36
N TYR A 278 -22.86 11.01 12.31
CA TYR A 278 -22.78 10.71 13.74
C TYR A 278 -23.98 9.95 14.30
N THR A 279 -25.14 10.03 13.65
CA THR A 279 -26.43 9.54 14.19
C THR A 279 -27.18 8.61 13.23
N ASP A 280 -26.62 8.34 12.05
CA ASP A 280 -27.06 7.29 11.14
C ASP A 280 -25.89 6.32 10.92
N PHE A 281 -26.00 5.13 11.47
CA PHE A 281 -24.94 4.12 11.46
C PHE A 281 -24.47 3.77 10.03
N ARG A 282 -25.33 3.96 9.02
CA ARG A 282 -25.03 3.67 7.61
C ARG A 282 -24.09 4.69 6.98
N ASN A 283 -23.94 5.84 7.63
CA ASN A 283 -23.20 6.99 7.14
C ASN A 283 -21.95 7.30 7.97
N GLY A 284 -21.63 6.45 8.96
CA GLY A 284 -20.47 6.65 9.83
C GLY A 284 -19.11 6.56 9.13
N ASN A 285 -19.05 6.12 7.87
CA ASN A 285 -17.79 5.90 7.14
C ASN A 285 -17.73 6.55 5.75
N LEU A 286 -18.43 7.68 5.59
CA LEU A 286 -18.47 8.46 4.35
C LEU A 286 -17.09 9.01 3.94
N SER A 287 -16.34 9.59 4.88
CA SER A 287 -14.98 10.10 4.65
C SER A 287 -14.02 8.97 4.25
N ALA A 288 -13.10 9.24 3.33
CA ALA A 288 -12.02 8.32 2.97
C ALA A 288 -10.87 8.27 4.01
N HIS A 289 -10.88 9.17 4.99
CA HIS A 289 -9.97 9.15 6.14
C HIS A 289 -10.46 8.11 7.16
N PHE A 290 -9.89 6.91 7.15
CA PHE A 290 -10.36 5.82 8.01
C PHE A 290 -10.44 6.14 9.51
N PRO A 291 -9.52 6.93 10.11
CA PRO A 291 -9.66 7.33 11.51
C PRO A 291 -10.97 8.07 11.83
N ASP A 292 -11.59 8.78 10.89
CA ASP A 292 -12.89 9.44 11.09
C ASP A 292 -13.97 8.38 11.32
N ALA A 293 -14.01 7.37 10.46
CA ALA A 293 -14.97 6.27 10.54
C ALA A 293 -14.80 5.47 11.84
N ALA A 294 -13.54 5.11 12.16
CA ALA A 294 -13.22 4.40 13.38
C ALA A 294 -13.68 5.15 14.63
N LYS A 295 -13.37 6.45 14.74
CA LYS A 295 -13.77 7.28 15.88
C LYS A 295 -15.30 7.35 16.04
N ILE A 296 -16.04 7.46 14.93
CA ILE A 296 -17.52 7.45 14.94
C ILE A 296 -18.04 6.10 15.46
N TRP A 297 -17.55 4.99 14.92
CA TRP A 297 -18.00 3.66 15.33
C TRP A 297 -17.71 3.40 16.81
N LEU A 298 -16.51 3.75 17.29
CA LEU A 298 -16.11 3.57 18.69
C LEU A 298 -16.95 4.43 19.64
N ALA A 299 -17.22 5.68 19.28
CA ALA A 299 -18.06 6.57 20.09
C ALA A 299 -19.51 6.05 20.18
N ASN A 300 -20.07 5.59 19.06
CA ASN A 300 -21.43 5.05 19.01
C ASN A 300 -21.54 3.71 19.74
N TRP A 301 -20.53 2.83 19.59
CA TRP A 301 -20.47 1.57 20.33
C TRP A 301 -20.42 1.79 21.84
N ARG A 302 -19.58 2.73 22.29
CA ARG A 302 -19.50 3.12 23.70
C ARG A 302 -20.82 3.66 24.21
N ALA A 303 -21.51 4.49 23.42
CA ALA A 303 -22.82 5.01 23.80
C ALA A 303 -23.90 3.93 23.89
N GLN A 304 -23.85 2.92 23.02
CA GLN A 304 -24.79 1.80 23.01
C GLN A 304 -24.56 0.81 24.16
N THR A 305 -23.30 0.48 24.46
CA THR A 305 -22.95 -0.66 25.33
C THR A 305 -22.24 -0.28 26.62
N GLY A 306 -21.71 0.94 26.73
CA GLY A 306 -20.80 1.36 27.79
C GLY A 306 -19.36 0.82 27.65
N GLN A 307 -19.08 -0.04 26.67
CA GLN A 307 -17.76 -0.63 26.47
C GLN A 307 -16.81 0.35 25.76
N GLN A 308 -15.60 0.47 26.29
CA GLN A 308 -14.49 1.16 25.63
C GLN A 308 -13.70 0.12 24.82
N LEU A 309 -13.56 0.36 23.52
CA LEU A 309 -12.73 -0.45 22.63
C LEU A 309 -11.38 0.26 22.39
N ASP A 310 -10.35 -0.54 22.13
CA ASP A 310 -8.96 -0.12 21.94
C ASP A 310 -8.68 0.36 20.50
N GLY A 311 -9.56 0.06 19.55
CA GLY A 311 -9.41 0.48 18.16
C GLY A 311 -10.48 -0.11 17.24
N ALA A 312 -10.34 0.14 15.94
CA ALA A 312 -11.20 -0.43 14.92
C ALA A 312 -10.38 -1.04 13.78
N ILE A 313 -10.89 -2.11 13.20
CA ILE A 313 -10.33 -2.81 12.04
C ILE A 313 -11.45 -2.90 11.01
N ALA A 314 -11.18 -2.57 9.75
CA ALA A 314 -12.13 -2.77 8.65
C ALA A 314 -11.54 -3.68 7.57
N LEU A 315 -12.39 -4.53 7.00
CA LEU A 315 -12.04 -5.38 5.85
C LEU A 315 -13.27 -5.68 4.99
N ASP A 316 -13.02 -6.15 3.77
CA ASP A 316 -14.06 -6.46 2.79
C ASP A 316 -13.99 -7.94 2.29
N PRO A 317 -14.98 -8.40 1.50
CA PRO A 317 -14.98 -9.76 0.96
C PRO A 317 -13.84 -10.09 0.00
N ILE A 318 -13.13 -9.11 -0.57
CA ILE A 318 -11.97 -9.34 -1.42
C ILE A 318 -10.76 -9.69 -0.54
N ALA A 319 -10.55 -9.01 0.59
CA ALA A 319 -9.55 -9.44 1.58
C ALA A 319 -9.85 -10.86 2.09
N LEU A 320 -11.13 -11.18 2.29
CA LEU A 320 -11.58 -12.50 2.70
C LEU A 320 -11.26 -13.59 1.66
N LYS A 321 -11.39 -13.28 0.36
CA LYS A 321 -11.00 -14.21 -0.71
C LYS A 321 -9.56 -14.68 -0.52
N TYR A 322 -8.61 -13.77 -0.27
CA TYR A 322 -7.19 -14.11 -0.10
C TYR A 322 -6.96 -15.05 1.10
N VAL A 323 -7.70 -14.85 2.18
CA VAL A 323 -7.64 -15.76 3.32
C VAL A 323 -8.16 -17.15 2.94
N LEU A 324 -9.29 -17.23 2.22
CA LEU A 324 -9.89 -18.50 1.78
C LEU A 324 -9.01 -19.28 0.78
N GLU A 325 -8.17 -18.60 0.00
CA GLU A 325 -7.15 -19.24 -0.86
C GLU A 325 -6.15 -20.05 -0.02
N VAL A 326 -5.87 -19.62 1.21
CA VAL A 326 -4.90 -20.24 2.12
C VAL A 326 -5.54 -21.28 3.05
N VAL A 327 -6.66 -20.93 3.69
CA VAL A 327 -7.29 -21.81 4.69
C VAL A 327 -8.23 -22.84 4.05
N GLY A 328 -8.55 -22.65 2.77
CA GLY A 328 -9.48 -23.47 2.00
C GLY A 328 -10.94 -23.13 2.27
N ALA A 329 -11.83 -23.75 1.48
CA ALA A 329 -13.26 -23.51 1.54
C ALA A 329 -13.88 -23.79 2.93
N VAL A 330 -14.94 -23.05 3.24
CA VAL A 330 -15.79 -23.27 4.42
C VAL A 330 -17.15 -23.81 4.00
N THR A 331 -17.78 -24.60 4.85
CA THR A 331 -19.11 -25.18 4.59
C THR A 331 -20.10 -24.62 5.58
N LEU A 332 -21.18 -24.03 5.09
CA LEU A 332 -22.24 -23.45 5.89
C LEU A 332 -23.16 -24.53 6.49
N PRO A 333 -23.91 -24.22 7.57
CA PRO A 333 -25.07 -25.02 7.97
C PRO A 333 -26.05 -25.13 6.79
N GLY A 334 -26.19 -26.34 6.22
CA GLY A 334 -26.96 -26.58 5.00
C GLY A 334 -26.13 -27.14 3.82
N GLY A 335 -24.80 -27.16 3.94
CA GLY A 335 -23.91 -27.85 3.00
C GLY A 335 -23.37 -26.99 1.84
N GLU A 336 -23.82 -25.74 1.71
CA GLU A 336 -23.25 -24.78 0.75
C GLU A 336 -21.78 -24.50 1.07
N LYS A 337 -20.93 -24.50 0.04
CA LYS A 337 -19.50 -24.22 0.18
C LYS A 337 -19.18 -22.80 -0.22
N ILE A 338 -18.50 -22.07 0.65
CA ILE A 338 -17.93 -20.76 0.36
C ILE A 338 -16.44 -20.94 0.08
N THR A 339 -16.03 -20.51 -1.11
CA THR A 339 -14.68 -20.63 -1.65
C THR A 339 -14.11 -19.25 -1.99
N ALA A 340 -12.81 -19.20 -2.27
CA ALA A 340 -12.16 -17.98 -2.78
C ALA A 340 -12.85 -17.45 -4.06
N ASP A 341 -13.28 -18.35 -4.94
CA ASP A 341 -13.88 -17.97 -6.23
C ASP A 341 -15.29 -17.39 -6.10
N ASN A 342 -16.06 -17.83 -5.09
CA ASN A 342 -17.46 -17.47 -4.97
C ASN A 342 -17.76 -16.46 -3.86
N VAL A 343 -16.87 -16.25 -2.89
CA VAL A 343 -17.16 -15.39 -1.73
C VAL A 343 -17.51 -13.96 -2.14
N VAL A 344 -16.77 -13.38 -3.09
CA VAL A 344 -17.01 -12.02 -3.59
C VAL A 344 -18.38 -11.91 -4.29
N PRO A 345 -18.69 -12.68 -5.36
CA PRO A 345 -20.00 -12.57 -6.02
C PRO A 345 -21.16 -13.01 -5.11
N ILE A 346 -20.95 -13.93 -4.17
CA ILE A 346 -22.01 -14.34 -3.22
C ILE A 346 -22.38 -13.20 -2.28
N THR A 347 -21.37 -12.61 -1.65
CA THR A 347 -21.57 -11.59 -0.60
C THR A 347 -21.97 -10.24 -1.16
N LEU A 348 -21.51 -9.90 -2.37
CA LEU A 348 -21.70 -8.57 -2.95
C LEU A 348 -22.81 -8.48 -4.01
N SER A 349 -23.33 -9.61 -4.51
CA SER A 349 -24.38 -9.59 -5.55
C SER A 349 -25.42 -10.71 -5.39
N THR A 350 -24.99 -11.97 -5.41
CA THR A 350 -25.90 -13.14 -5.45
C THR A 350 -26.85 -13.20 -4.26
N SER A 351 -26.37 -12.90 -3.05
CA SER A 351 -27.20 -12.92 -1.84
C SER A 351 -28.33 -11.89 -1.91
N TYR A 352 -28.11 -10.73 -2.52
CA TYR A 352 -29.12 -9.69 -2.68
C TYR A 352 -30.19 -10.05 -3.69
N GLN A 353 -29.87 -10.87 -4.68
CA GLN A 353 -30.84 -11.42 -5.62
C GLN A 353 -31.59 -12.62 -5.02
N ARG A 354 -30.85 -13.54 -4.38
CA ARG A 354 -31.40 -14.77 -3.79
C ARG A 354 -32.42 -14.49 -2.69
N PHE A 355 -32.20 -13.45 -1.90
CA PHE A 355 -33.03 -13.07 -0.76
C PHE A 355 -33.69 -11.70 -0.98
N ALA A 356 -34.10 -11.40 -2.21
CA ALA A 356 -34.67 -10.11 -2.58
C ALA A 356 -35.89 -9.73 -1.72
N ASP A 357 -36.72 -10.71 -1.37
CA ASP A 357 -37.96 -10.52 -0.61
C ASP A 357 -37.80 -10.81 0.90
N ASP A 358 -36.60 -11.20 1.35
CA ASP A 358 -36.35 -11.58 2.74
C ASP A 358 -34.99 -11.05 3.23
N ASN A 359 -35.01 -9.77 3.64
CA ASN A 359 -33.83 -9.06 4.11
C ASN A 359 -33.21 -9.68 5.38
N GLU A 360 -34.03 -10.27 6.25
CA GLU A 360 -33.55 -10.88 7.49
C GLU A 360 -32.90 -12.23 7.23
N ALA A 361 -33.47 -13.06 6.34
CA ALA A 361 -32.80 -14.28 5.88
C ALA A 361 -31.47 -13.97 5.18
N ARG A 362 -31.39 -12.90 4.39
CA ARG A 362 -30.12 -12.46 3.77
C ARG A 362 -29.06 -12.14 4.83
N LYS A 363 -29.41 -11.35 5.85
CA LYS A 363 -28.48 -10.98 6.93
C LYS A 363 -28.01 -12.22 7.69
N ALA A 364 -28.93 -13.11 8.06
CA ALA A 364 -28.58 -14.38 8.71
C ALA A 364 -27.65 -15.25 7.84
N TYR A 365 -27.90 -15.30 6.52
CA TYR A 365 -27.03 -16.00 5.58
C TYR A 365 -25.62 -15.38 5.54
N LEU A 366 -25.50 -14.06 5.38
CA LEU A 366 -24.19 -13.38 5.37
C LEU A 366 -23.46 -13.52 6.71
N GLN A 367 -24.17 -13.46 7.83
CA GLN A 367 -23.61 -13.69 9.15
C GLN A 367 -23.07 -15.12 9.29
N SER A 368 -23.79 -16.13 8.77
CA SER A 368 -23.32 -17.52 8.78
C SER A 368 -22.02 -17.70 7.97
N ILE A 369 -21.83 -16.93 6.90
CA ILE A 369 -20.56 -16.90 6.15
C ILE A 369 -19.45 -16.34 7.03
N SER A 370 -19.66 -15.17 7.63
CA SER A 370 -18.68 -14.54 8.52
C SER A 370 -18.28 -15.45 9.68
N GLU A 371 -19.25 -16.08 10.34
CA GLU A 371 -19.01 -17.05 11.42
C GLU A 371 -18.19 -18.26 10.95
N ALA A 372 -18.57 -18.86 9.82
CA ALA A 372 -17.90 -20.03 9.28
C ALA A 372 -16.43 -19.71 8.91
N VAL A 373 -16.20 -18.54 8.31
CA VAL A 373 -14.86 -18.04 7.97
C VAL A 373 -14.05 -17.78 9.22
N VAL A 374 -14.56 -16.98 10.16
CA VAL A 374 -13.83 -16.62 11.38
C VAL A 374 -13.47 -17.89 12.16
N LYS A 375 -14.42 -18.81 12.30
CA LYS A 375 -14.18 -20.12 12.89
C LYS A 375 -13.10 -20.88 12.15
N LYS A 376 -13.12 -20.91 10.81
CA LYS A 376 -12.07 -21.56 10.00
C LYS A 376 -10.71 -20.91 10.23
N LEU A 377 -10.63 -19.58 10.29
CA LEU A 377 -9.38 -18.85 10.51
C LEU A 377 -8.79 -19.17 11.89
N ILE A 378 -9.63 -19.25 12.92
CA ILE A 378 -9.24 -19.60 14.29
C ILE A 378 -8.83 -21.08 14.41
N THR A 379 -9.52 -21.99 13.71
CA THR A 379 -9.33 -23.44 13.86
C THR A 379 -8.37 -24.06 12.85
N SER A 380 -8.10 -23.39 11.73
CA SER A 380 -7.23 -23.93 10.68
C SER A 380 -5.76 -23.75 11.00
N GLY A 381 -5.00 -24.83 10.84
CA GLY A 381 -3.54 -24.81 10.77
C GLY A 381 -3.03 -24.45 9.37
N GLY A 382 -3.68 -23.50 8.67
CA GLY A 382 -3.20 -23.02 7.38
C GLY A 382 -1.75 -22.52 7.48
N SER A 383 -1.01 -22.47 6.37
CA SER A 383 0.37 -21.98 6.38
C SER A 383 0.41 -20.55 6.94
N THR A 384 1.21 -20.32 7.98
CA THR A 384 1.40 -18.95 8.51
C THR A 384 2.00 -18.04 7.46
N ARG A 385 2.91 -18.57 6.63
CA ARG A 385 3.48 -17.84 5.48
C ARG A 385 2.37 -17.40 4.52
N GLY A 386 1.53 -18.35 4.09
CA GLY A 386 0.42 -18.05 3.18
C GLY A 386 -0.56 -17.02 3.76
N LEU A 387 -0.85 -17.08 5.06
CA LEU A 387 -1.72 -16.08 5.71
C LEU A 387 -1.07 -14.69 5.74
N LEU A 388 0.23 -14.59 6.02
CA LEU A 388 0.95 -13.32 5.97
C LEU A 388 0.97 -12.74 4.56
N GLU A 389 1.15 -13.57 3.53
CA GLU A 389 1.08 -13.16 2.12
C GLU A 389 -0.33 -12.67 1.75
N ALA A 390 -1.38 -13.39 2.16
CA ALA A 390 -2.78 -13.01 1.93
C ALA A 390 -3.14 -11.68 2.62
N LEU A 391 -2.70 -11.50 3.87
CA LEU A 391 -2.88 -10.25 4.61
C LEU A 391 -2.08 -9.12 3.96
N GLY A 392 -0.81 -9.35 3.61
CA GLY A 392 0.05 -8.38 2.93
C GLY A 392 -0.55 -7.90 1.60
N ARG A 393 -1.14 -8.81 0.82
CA ARG A 393 -1.91 -8.46 -0.37
C ARG A 393 -3.13 -7.59 -0.03
N GLY A 394 -3.88 -7.96 1.00
CA GLY A 394 -5.00 -7.15 1.51
C GLY A 394 -4.56 -5.74 1.92
N VAL A 395 -3.41 -5.58 2.58
CA VAL A 395 -2.85 -4.26 2.93
C VAL A 395 -2.40 -3.49 1.69
N HIS A 396 -1.71 -4.15 0.75
CA HIS A 396 -1.23 -3.52 -0.48
C HIS A 396 -2.38 -2.97 -1.33
N GLU A 397 -3.45 -3.75 -1.47
CA GLU A 397 -4.68 -3.37 -2.16
C GLU A 397 -5.63 -2.51 -1.31
N ARG A 398 -5.18 -2.04 -0.13
CA ARG A 398 -5.96 -1.15 0.75
C ARG A 398 -7.30 -1.75 1.19
N ARG A 399 -7.35 -3.06 1.38
CA ARG A 399 -8.55 -3.83 1.79
C ARG A 399 -8.62 -4.08 3.29
N ILE A 400 -7.58 -3.70 4.04
CA ILE A 400 -7.48 -3.87 5.50
C ILE A 400 -7.06 -2.54 6.10
N MET A 401 -7.89 -2.03 7.01
CA MET A 401 -7.68 -0.74 7.67
C MET A 401 -7.63 -0.94 9.16
N VAL A 402 -6.73 -0.23 9.85
CA VAL A 402 -6.52 -0.36 11.29
C VAL A 402 -6.35 1.02 11.92
N TYR A 403 -7.10 1.25 12.99
CA TYR A 403 -7.06 2.45 13.82
C TYR A 403 -6.84 2.02 15.27
N SER A 404 -5.89 2.66 15.94
CA SER A 404 -5.68 2.49 17.39
C SER A 404 -6.10 3.74 18.15
N THR A 405 -6.71 3.55 19.31
CA THR A 405 -6.93 4.61 20.29
C THR A 405 -5.68 4.94 21.11
N THR A 406 -4.62 4.13 21.00
CA THR A 406 -3.33 4.38 21.65
C THR A 406 -2.49 5.29 20.73
N PRO A 407 -2.14 6.52 21.14
CA PRO A 407 -1.46 7.48 20.26
C PRO A 407 -0.15 6.98 19.65
N ALA A 408 0.70 6.30 20.43
CA ALA A 408 1.97 5.75 19.93
C ALA A 408 1.79 4.62 18.91
N GLU A 409 0.72 3.82 19.03
CA GLU A 409 0.40 2.79 18.02
C GLU A 409 -0.17 3.47 16.77
N GLN A 410 -1.05 4.45 16.96
CA GLN A 410 -1.64 5.19 15.85
C GLN A 410 -0.58 5.89 15.02
N GLU A 411 0.35 6.63 15.64
CA GLU A 411 1.47 7.32 14.98
C GLU A 411 2.28 6.39 14.06
N ILE A 412 2.50 5.14 14.46
CA ILE A 412 3.16 4.15 13.60
C ILE A 412 2.21 3.66 12.50
N LEU A 413 0.93 3.39 12.80
CA LEU A 413 -0.05 3.00 11.78
C LEU A 413 -0.19 4.05 10.67
N GLU A 414 -0.03 5.33 11.01
CA GLU A 414 -0.09 6.49 10.10
C GLU A 414 0.95 6.45 8.99
N THR A 415 2.12 5.85 9.27
CA THR A 415 3.20 5.69 8.28
C THR A 415 2.98 4.48 7.35
N THR A 416 1.94 3.69 7.60
CA THR A 416 1.67 2.45 6.87
C THR A 416 0.44 2.57 5.99
N LYS A 417 0.33 1.64 5.02
CA LYS A 417 -0.89 1.44 4.25
C LYS A 417 -2.09 0.97 5.09
N LEU A 418 -1.91 0.52 6.34
CA LEU A 418 -2.99 0.09 7.23
C LEU A 418 -3.78 1.27 7.82
N GLY A 419 -3.13 2.41 8.09
CA GLY A 419 -3.76 3.54 8.77
C GLY A 419 -4.88 4.19 7.96
N HIS A 420 -4.78 4.11 6.62
CA HIS A 420 -5.80 4.62 5.69
C HIS A 420 -6.21 6.08 5.89
N GLN A 421 -5.34 6.87 6.52
CA GLN A 421 -5.53 8.29 6.63
C GLN A 421 -5.27 9.00 5.30
N ILE A 422 -5.95 10.13 5.13
CA ILE A 422 -5.51 11.17 4.20
C ILE A 422 -4.11 11.59 4.62
N SER A 423 -3.16 11.54 3.67
CA SER A 423 -1.76 11.89 3.93
C SER A 423 -1.64 13.39 4.15
N ASP A 424 -0.77 13.79 5.09
CA ASP A 424 -0.39 15.19 5.30
C ASP A 424 0.76 15.65 4.39
N THR A 425 1.13 14.85 3.37
CA THR A 425 2.20 15.17 2.43
C THR A 425 2.02 16.54 1.75
N ASP A 426 3.12 17.24 1.50
CA ASP A 426 3.11 18.44 0.67
C ASP A 426 3.30 18.12 -0.82
N ALA A 427 3.55 16.85 -1.17
CA ALA A 427 3.62 16.40 -2.57
C ALA A 427 2.27 16.56 -3.30
N PRO A 428 2.28 16.57 -4.64
CA PRO A 428 1.05 16.55 -5.42
C PRO A 428 0.15 15.40 -4.98
N TYR A 429 -1.14 15.65 -4.78
CA TYR A 429 -2.05 14.70 -4.15
C TYR A 429 -3.41 14.70 -4.83
N LEU A 430 -3.90 13.50 -5.12
CA LEU A 430 -5.26 13.31 -5.63
C LEU A 430 -5.88 12.07 -4.99
N GLN A 431 -6.91 12.25 -4.17
CA GLN A 431 -7.78 11.16 -3.76
C GLN A 431 -9.13 11.30 -4.44
N VAL A 432 -9.54 10.26 -5.17
CA VAL A 432 -10.89 10.14 -5.73
C VAL A 432 -11.66 9.09 -4.94
N ALA A 433 -12.79 9.49 -4.36
CA ALA A 433 -13.68 8.60 -3.62
C ALA A 433 -15.10 8.62 -4.20
N ILE A 434 -15.70 7.44 -4.31
CA ILE A 434 -17.08 7.25 -4.71
C ILE A 434 -17.93 7.02 -3.45
N GLY A 435 -18.95 7.84 -3.29
CA GLY A 435 -20.02 7.65 -2.31
C GLY A 435 -21.31 7.23 -3.00
N ASN A 436 -21.90 6.11 -2.60
CA ASN A 436 -23.19 5.69 -3.14
C ASN A 436 -24.28 6.70 -2.74
N ALA A 437 -24.99 7.25 -3.72
CA ALA A 437 -26.02 8.27 -3.52
C ALA A 437 -27.45 7.74 -3.73
N SER A 438 -27.63 6.43 -3.95
CA SER A 438 -28.93 5.80 -4.25
C SER A 438 -29.36 4.71 -3.28
N GLY A 439 -28.50 4.30 -2.33
CA GLY A 439 -28.72 3.12 -1.48
C GLY A 439 -28.80 1.80 -2.25
N SER A 440 -28.38 1.78 -3.52
CA SER A 440 -28.43 0.61 -4.40
C SER A 440 -27.17 -0.25 -4.29
N LYS A 441 -27.14 -1.41 -4.96
CA LYS A 441 -25.96 -2.29 -5.05
C LYS A 441 -25.23 -2.17 -6.39
N LEU A 442 -25.45 -1.07 -7.09
CA LEU A 442 -24.96 -0.85 -8.44
C LEU A 442 -23.46 -0.53 -8.51
N ASP A 443 -22.81 -0.22 -7.39
CA ASP A 443 -21.36 0.01 -7.37
C ASP A 443 -20.57 -1.26 -7.69
N TYR A 444 -21.19 -2.44 -7.54
CA TYR A 444 -20.62 -3.71 -7.99
C TYR A 444 -20.29 -3.71 -9.49
N TYR A 445 -21.10 -3.01 -10.30
CA TYR A 445 -20.99 -2.93 -11.75
C TYR A 445 -20.25 -1.67 -12.22
N LEU A 446 -19.83 -0.80 -11.30
CA LEU A 446 -19.11 0.42 -11.64
C LEU A 446 -17.64 0.08 -11.91
N ARG A 447 -17.08 0.65 -12.99
CA ARG A 447 -15.66 0.60 -13.34
C ARG A 447 -15.12 2.01 -13.44
N ARG A 448 -13.93 2.24 -12.90
CA ARG A 448 -13.30 3.55 -12.85
C ARG A 448 -11.99 3.56 -13.63
N GLU A 449 -11.75 4.67 -14.31
CA GLU A 449 -10.45 5.05 -14.86
C GLU A 449 -10.13 6.45 -14.32
N ILE A 450 -8.87 6.66 -13.91
CA ILE A 450 -8.42 7.90 -13.28
C ILE A 450 -7.12 8.34 -13.98
N ASP A 451 -7.15 9.50 -14.62
CA ASP A 451 -5.98 10.12 -15.22
C ASP A 451 -5.67 11.43 -14.49
N TYR A 452 -4.43 11.59 -14.04
CA TYR A 452 -3.94 12.79 -13.37
C TYR A 452 -2.68 13.27 -14.09
N THR A 453 -2.81 14.40 -14.79
CA THR A 453 -1.74 14.97 -15.62
C THR A 453 -1.47 16.41 -15.23
N SER A 454 -0.21 16.82 -15.19
CA SER A 454 0.18 18.19 -14.85
C SER A 454 1.15 18.78 -15.87
N GLY A 455 1.07 20.11 -16.06
CA GLY A 455 2.06 20.86 -16.83
C GLY A 455 3.41 20.98 -16.14
N ASP A 456 4.35 21.64 -16.83
CA ASP A 456 5.71 21.88 -16.35
C ASP A 456 5.77 22.82 -15.13
N CYS A 457 6.83 22.72 -14.35
CA CYS A 457 7.08 23.55 -13.16
C CYS A 457 7.65 24.95 -13.49
N SER A 458 7.11 25.64 -14.50
CA SER A 458 7.69 26.90 -15.01
C SER A 458 7.33 28.16 -14.24
N GLY A 459 6.33 28.11 -13.34
CA GLY A 459 5.87 29.24 -12.52
C GLY A 459 5.53 28.83 -11.09
N ASP A 460 4.94 29.73 -10.31
CA ASP A 460 4.52 29.47 -8.92
C ASP A 460 3.38 28.44 -8.82
N THR A 461 2.61 28.30 -9.90
CA THR A 461 1.57 27.29 -10.08
C THR A 461 1.74 26.63 -11.44
N ARG A 462 1.11 25.46 -11.59
CA ARG A 462 0.95 24.73 -12.84
C ARG A 462 -0.51 24.32 -13.01
N GLU A 463 -0.97 24.24 -14.25
CA GLU A 463 -2.28 23.66 -14.53
C GLU A 463 -2.17 22.13 -14.48
N SER A 464 -3.14 21.51 -13.82
CA SER A 464 -3.31 20.06 -13.79
C SER A 464 -4.71 19.69 -14.23
N THR A 465 -4.80 18.63 -15.03
CA THR A 465 -6.05 18.05 -15.48
C THR A 465 -6.25 16.70 -14.81
N ILE A 466 -7.40 16.52 -14.16
CA ILE A 466 -7.85 15.27 -13.57
C ILE A 466 -9.05 14.79 -14.36
N THR A 467 -8.99 13.58 -14.90
CA THR A 467 -10.08 12.96 -15.65
C THR A 467 -10.50 11.68 -14.94
N VAL A 468 -11.78 11.57 -14.59
CA VAL A 468 -12.36 10.36 -14.00
C VAL A 468 -13.47 9.85 -14.90
N THR A 469 -13.29 8.67 -15.46
CA THR A 469 -14.32 8.00 -16.27
C THR A 469 -14.99 6.91 -15.45
N LEU A 470 -16.31 6.98 -15.38
CA LEU A 470 -17.16 6.00 -14.71
C LEU A 470 -17.97 5.23 -15.75
N THR A 471 -17.85 3.91 -15.75
CA THR A 471 -18.60 3.02 -16.64
C THR A 471 -19.50 2.08 -15.84
N ASN A 472 -20.80 2.10 -16.12
CA ASN A 472 -21.75 1.16 -15.53
C ASN A 472 -21.88 -0.07 -16.43
N THR A 473 -21.24 -1.16 -16.01
CA THR A 473 -21.20 -2.43 -16.78
C THR A 473 -22.45 -3.28 -16.63
N LEU A 474 -23.52 -2.76 -16.00
CA LEU A 474 -24.75 -3.51 -15.82
C LEU A 474 -25.39 -3.85 -17.18
N ASP A 475 -25.51 -5.14 -17.45
CA ASP A 475 -26.15 -5.72 -18.64
C ASP A 475 -27.43 -6.51 -18.32
N GLN A 476 -27.68 -6.78 -17.03
CA GLN A 476 -28.82 -7.58 -16.57
C GLN A 476 -30.10 -6.75 -16.42
N THR A 477 -31.21 -7.25 -16.97
CA THR A 477 -32.51 -6.56 -16.98
C THR A 477 -33.49 -7.06 -15.91
N GLY A 478 -33.10 -8.04 -15.08
CA GLY A 478 -33.96 -8.70 -14.07
C GLY A 478 -33.66 -8.36 -12.60
N LEU A 479 -32.83 -7.34 -12.33
CA LEU A 479 -32.47 -6.98 -10.95
C LEU A 479 -33.66 -6.44 -10.15
N THR A 480 -33.69 -6.72 -8.85
CA THR A 480 -34.73 -6.25 -7.94
C THR A 480 -34.59 -4.76 -7.67
N ASP A 481 -35.65 -4.11 -7.19
CA ASP A 481 -35.58 -2.68 -6.82
C ASP A 481 -34.62 -2.43 -5.66
N TYR A 482 -34.40 -3.43 -4.80
CA TYR A 482 -33.38 -3.34 -3.77
C TYR A 482 -31.95 -3.22 -4.34
N VAL A 483 -31.68 -3.93 -5.43
CA VAL A 483 -30.34 -3.95 -6.05
C VAL A 483 -30.16 -2.76 -6.99
N ALA A 484 -31.17 -2.42 -7.78
CA ALA A 484 -31.03 -1.51 -8.92
C ALA A 484 -31.98 -0.28 -8.87
N GLY A 485 -32.77 -0.13 -7.82
CA GLY A 485 -33.66 1.01 -7.61
C GLY A 485 -32.96 2.20 -6.93
N GLY A 486 -33.70 3.29 -6.74
CA GLY A 486 -33.25 4.49 -6.04
C GLY A 486 -33.75 4.55 -4.59
N LEU A 487 -33.33 3.62 -3.73
CA LEU A 487 -33.82 3.51 -2.34
C LEU A 487 -33.45 4.70 -1.44
N GLY A 488 -32.37 5.40 -1.75
CA GLY A 488 -31.80 6.50 -0.97
C GLY A 488 -31.91 7.86 -1.65
N THR A 489 -32.66 7.98 -2.75
CA THR A 489 -32.80 9.23 -3.50
C THR A 489 -34.26 9.49 -3.88
N GLU A 490 -34.66 10.77 -3.84
CA GLU A 490 -35.97 11.22 -4.33
C GLU A 490 -35.94 11.51 -5.85
N LEU A 491 -34.77 11.42 -6.49
CA LEU A 491 -34.61 11.66 -7.92
C LEU A 491 -35.21 10.50 -8.72
N ALA A 492 -36.07 10.83 -9.68
CA ALA A 492 -36.57 9.88 -10.66
C ALA A 492 -35.47 9.55 -11.68
N VAL A 493 -34.74 8.46 -11.43
CA VAL A 493 -33.71 7.93 -12.34
C VAL A 493 -34.18 6.60 -12.95
N GLN A 494 -33.71 6.31 -14.17
CA GLN A 494 -33.91 5.00 -14.79
C GLN A 494 -33.39 3.90 -13.85
N LYS A 495 -34.16 2.82 -13.70
CA LYS A 495 -33.73 1.64 -12.94
C LYS A 495 -32.40 1.10 -13.50
N GLY A 496 -31.47 0.78 -12.61
CA GLY A 496 -30.12 0.34 -12.97
C GLY A 496 -29.11 1.47 -13.18
N THR A 497 -29.52 2.74 -13.10
CA THR A 497 -28.60 3.87 -13.09
C THR A 497 -27.81 3.92 -11.79
N ASN A 498 -26.49 3.79 -11.87
CA ASN A 498 -25.62 4.04 -10.73
C ASN A 498 -25.63 5.54 -10.43
N LEU A 499 -26.01 5.93 -9.21
CA LEU A 499 -25.95 7.32 -8.75
C LEU A 499 -24.86 7.44 -7.69
N ALA A 500 -23.84 8.23 -7.99
CA ALA A 500 -22.65 8.41 -7.19
C ALA A 500 -22.42 9.88 -6.83
N ASN A 501 -21.99 10.14 -5.60
CA ASN A 501 -21.22 11.34 -5.28
C ASN A 501 -19.76 11.02 -5.60
N VAL A 502 -19.13 11.77 -6.49
CA VAL A 502 -17.70 11.65 -6.79
C VAL A 502 -17.00 12.77 -6.05
N GLU A 503 -16.11 12.39 -5.15
CA GLU A 503 -15.40 13.26 -4.22
C GLU A 503 -13.92 13.30 -4.60
N PHE A 504 -13.36 14.51 -4.62
CA PHE A 504 -11.99 14.80 -4.99
C PHE A 504 -11.32 15.54 -3.85
N LEU A 505 -10.19 15.03 -3.38
CA LEU A 505 -9.32 15.74 -2.48
C LEU A 505 -8.00 16.03 -3.18
N ALA A 506 -7.70 17.31 -3.37
CA ALA A 506 -6.59 17.76 -4.21
C ALA A 506 -5.35 18.18 -3.38
N THR A 507 -4.29 18.56 -4.08
CA THR A 507 -3.07 19.12 -3.51
C THR A 507 -3.39 20.32 -2.61
N LYS A 508 -2.68 20.45 -1.48
CA LYS A 508 -2.82 21.60 -0.59
C LYS A 508 -2.62 22.90 -1.38
N GLY A 509 -3.55 23.84 -1.24
CA GLY A 509 -3.50 25.12 -1.96
C GLY A 509 -3.89 25.06 -3.44
N ALA A 510 -4.33 23.91 -3.97
CA ALA A 510 -4.88 23.84 -5.32
C ALA A 510 -6.17 24.67 -5.44
N VAL A 511 -6.40 25.23 -6.62
CA VAL A 511 -7.57 26.07 -6.92
C VAL A 511 -8.29 25.53 -8.15
N LEU A 512 -9.58 25.24 -8.01
CA LEU A 512 -10.40 24.78 -9.12
C LEU A 512 -10.68 25.92 -10.11
N LYS A 513 -10.42 25.67 -11.40
CA LYS A 513 -10.79 26.57 -12.49
C LYS A 513 -12.08 26.16 -13.15
N GLU A 514 -12.21 24.86 -13.40
CA GLU A 514 -13.29 24.30 -14.18
C GLU A 514 -13.54 22.86 -13.73
N MET A 515 -14.82 22.50 -13.62
CA MET A 515 -15.26 21.11 -13.52
C MET A 515 -16.35 20.86 -14.57
N THR A 516 -16.18 19.80 -15.35
CA THR A 516 -17.14 19.39 -16.38
C THR A 516 -17.62 17.96 -16.14
N LEU A 517 -18.84 17.68 -16.61
CA LEU A 517 -19.44 16.35 -16.69
C LEU A 517 -19.83 16.12 -18.15
N GLY A 518 -19.07 15.26 -18.84
CA GLY A 518 -19.07 15.22 -20.30
C GLY A 518 -18.63 16.57 -20.87
N ASP A 519 -19.38 17.09 -21.84
CA ASP A 519 -19.05 18.37 -22.50
C ASP A 519 -19.67 19.60 -21.80
N ALA A 520 -20.35 19.41 -20.66
CA ALA A 520 -21.07 20.48 -19.96
C ALA A 520 -20.42 20.81 -18.61
N GLY A 521 -20.55 22.07 -18.18
CA GLY A 521 -20.17 22.47 -16.82
C GLY A 521 -20.94 21.66 -15.77
N ALA A 522 -20.24 21.20 -14.74
CA ALA A 522 -20.82 20.43 -13.64
C ALA A 522 -21.31 21.34 -12.51
N PHE A 523 -22.41 20.96 -11.85
CA PHE A 523 -22.66 21.46 -10.50
C PHE A 523 -21.72 20.76 -9.54
N TYR A 524 -21.05 21.53 -8.68
CA TYR A 524 -20.12 21.00 -7.71
C TYR A 524 -20.24 21.72 -6.37
N VAL A 525 -19.77 21.04 -5.33
CA VAL A 525 -19.54 21.59 -4.00
C VAL A 525 -18.04 21.72 -3.80
N GLU A 526 -17.61 22.84 -3.25
CA GLU A 526 -16.23 23.10 -2.84
C GLU A 526 -16.19 23.37 -1.34
N GLN A 527 -15.28 22.71 -0.64
CA GLN A 527 -15.03 22.83 0.80
C GLN A 527 -13.54 22.61 1.09
N THR A 528 -13.16 22.66 2.36
CA THR A 528 -11.87 22.18 2.85
C THR A 528 -12.11 20.92 3.68
N LEU A 529 -11.26 19.92 3.50
CA LEU A 529 -11.27 18.70 4.30
C LEU A 529 -9.84 18.26 4.62
N HIS A 530 -9.51 18.13 5.90
CA HIS A 530 -8.16 17.80 6.37
C HIS A 530 -7.10 18.75 5.79
N GLY A 531 -7.41 20.05 5.79
CA GLY A 531 -6.51 21.10 5.27
C GLY A 531 -6.29 21.10 3.75
N ARG A 532 -7.05 20.30 3.00
CA ARG A 532 -6.97 20.21 1.53
C ARG A 532 -8.25 20.70 0.86
N PRO A 533 -8.15 21.26 -0.36
CA PRO A 533 -9.33 21.54 -1.18
C PRO A 533 -10.09 20.25 -1.47
N TYR A 534 -11.38 20.27 -1.16
CA TYR A 534 -12.34 19.21 -1.42
C TYR A 534 -13.34 19.68 -2.47
N TYR A 535 -13.52 18.87 -3.51
CA TYR A 535 -14.53 19.09 -4.53
C TYR A 535 -15.43 17.87 -4.62
N SER A 536 -16.71 18.05 -4.91
CA SER A 536 -17.57 16.92 -5.23
C SER A 536 -18.65 17.27 -6.22
N THR A 537 -19.04 16.28 -7.02
CA THR A 537 -20.18 16.36 -7.94
C THR A 537 -21.00 15.08 -7.88
N ARG A 538 -22.28 15.18 -8.24
CA ARG A 538 -23.17 14.02 -8.29
C ARG A 538 -23.39 13.59 -9.73
N VAL A 539 -23.22 12.31 -9.98
CA VAL A 539 -23.24 11.73 -11.33
C VAL A 539 -24.16 10.52 -11.38
N GLY A 540 -24.97 10.45 -12.44
CA GLY A 540 -25.77 9.29 -12.79
C GLY A 540 -25.22 8.59 -14.03
N VAL A 541 -24.93 7.29 -13.93
CA VAL A 541 -24.43 6.47 -15.04
C VAL A 541 -25.46 5.39 -15.37
N ALA A 542 -26.15 5.55 -16.49
CA ALA A 542 -27.16 4.59 -16.94
C ALA A 542 -26.53 3.22 -17.28
N PRO A 543 -27.31 2.10 -17.25
CA PRO A 543 -26.80 0.78 -17.60
C PRO A 543 -26.11 0.75 -18.98
N GLY A 544 -24.93 0.17 -19.04
CA GLY A 544 -24.12 0.06 -20.26
C GLY A 544 -23.55 1.38 -20.79
N GLN A 545 -23.64 2.47 -20.03
CA GLN A 545 -23.10 3.78 -20.41
C GLN A 545 -21.86 4.13 -19.60
N SER A 546 -21.13 5.12 -20.11
CA SER A 546 -20.00 5.76 -19.45
C SER A 546 -20.23 7.26 -19.35
N THR A 547 -19.59 7.89 -18.37
CA THR A 547 -19.54 9.34 -18.24
C THR A 547 -18.19 9.76 -17.68
N THR A 548 -17.76 10.96 -18.02
CA THR A 548 -16.44 11.47 -17.67
C THR A 548 -16.57 12.78 -16.91
N ILE A 549 -15.80 12.90 -15.83
CA ILE A 549 -15.69 14.11 -15.03
C ILE A 549 -14.28 14.65 -15.25
N THR A 550 -14.16 15.90 -15.64
CA THR A 550 -12.85 16.55 -15.85
C THR A 550 -12.73 17.76 -14.96
N LEU A 551 -11.69 17.81 -14.13
CA LEU A 551 -11.31 18.97 -13.34
C LEU A 551 -10.05 19.59 -13.94
N LYS A 552 -10.05 20.91 -14.08
CA LYS A 552 -8.83 21.70 -14.27
C LYS A 552 -8.55 22.48 -13.01
N ILE A 553 -7.38 22.26 -12.43
CA ILE A 553 -6.95 22.90 -11.19
C ILE A 553 -5.61 23.60 -11.42
N ASP A 554 -5.40 24.75 -10.79
CA ASP A 554 -4.06 25.30 -10.60
C ASP A 554 -3.48 24.70 -9.33
N GLU A 555 -2.33 24.05 -9.43
CA GLU A 555 -1.61 23.47 -8.29
C GLU A 555 -0.33 24.25 -8.01
N PRO A 556 0.04 24.46 -6.74
CA PRO A 556 1.30 25.11 -6.40
C PRO A 556 2.48 24.23 -6.81
N THR A 557 3.47 24.81 -7.48
CA THR A 557 4.71 24.09 -7.83
C THR A 557 5.65 23.91 -6.64
N SER A 558 5.33 24.53 -5.50
CA SER A 558 5.97 24.22 -4.22
C SER A 558 5.59 22.83 -3.69
N ALA A 559 4.57 22.18 -4.24
CA ALA A 559 4.25 20.80 -3.94
C ALA A 559 5.32 19.88 -4.55
N ALA A 560 6.30 19.48 -3.74
CA ALA A 560 7.49 18.77 -4.17
C ALA A 560 7.38 17.25 -3.92
N GLY A 561 8.01 16.46 -4.79
CA GLY A 561 8.01 15.00 -4.73
C GLY A 561 7.08 14.33 -5.74
N GLU A 562 7.00 13.01 -5.68
CA GLU A 562 6.13 12.21 -6.53
C GLU A 562 4.65 12.36 -6.14
N ALA A 563 3.77 12.32 -7.13
CA ALA A 563 2.34 12.45 -6.90
C ALA A 563 1.77 11.25 -6.14
N VAL A 564 0.94 11.52 -5.13
CA VAL A 564 0.32 10.53 -4.27
C VAL A 564 -1.16 10.39 -4.63
N VAL A 565 -1.52 9.24 -5.19
CA VAL A 565 -2.89 8.95 -5.69
C VAL A 565 -3.48 7.71 -5.01
N PRO A 566 -3.96 7.80 -3.75
CA PRO A 566 -4.49 6.64 -3.05
C PRO A 566 -5.82 6.18 -3.66
N VAL A 567 -5.86 4.91 -4.05
CA VAL A 567 -7.05 4.30 -4.65
C VAL A 567 -8.02 3.81 -3.58
N GLN A 568 -9.29 4.23 -3.70
CA GLN A 568 -10.38 3.70 -2.87
C GLN A 568 -10.66 2.22 -3.22
N PRO A 569 -10.71 1.32 -2.22
CA PRO A 569 -10.89 -0.12 -2.44
C PRO A 569 -12.35 -0.48 -2.75
N LEU A 570 -12.71 -0.53 -4.03
CA LEU A 570 -14.05 -0.95 -4.51
C LEU A 570 -14.01 -2.31 -5.21
N VAL A 571 -15.10 -2.75 -5.83
CA VAL A 571 -15.15 -4.07 -6.50
C VAL A 571 -14.23 -4.12 -7.73
N ASP A 572 -13.97 -2.99 -8.37
CA ASP A 572 -13.09 -2.87 -9.51
C ASP A 572 -11.61 -2.76 -9.13
N ASP A 573 -10.76 -2.86 -10.14
CA ASP A 573 -9.33 -2.56 -10.10
C ASP A 573 -9.07 -1.46 -11.14
N PRO A 574 -9.08 -0.18 -10.73
CA PRO A 574 -9.12 0.93 -11.67
C PRO A 574 -7.77 1.11 -12.37
N THR A 575 -7.82 1.49 -13.64
CA THR A 575 -6.61 1.99 -14.33
C THR A 575 -6.31 3.40 -13.82
N VAL A 576 -5.10 3.61 -13.31
CA VAL A 576 -4.65 4.91 -12.79
C VAL A 576 -3.42 5.36 -13.56
N THR A 577 -3.55 6.43 -14.35
CA THR A 577 -2.44 7.06 -15.07
C THR A 577 -2.03 8.32 -14.33
N VAL A 578 -0.76 8.43 -13.96
CA VAL A 578 -0.20 9.61 -13.28
C VAL A 578 0.97 10.13 -14.09
N ASP A 579 0.80 11.31 -14.69
CA ASP A 579 1.83 12.04 -15.43
C ASP A 579 1.98 13.44 -14.81
N VAL A 580 2.61 13.47 -13.64
CA VAL A 580 2.76 14.66 -12.82
C VAL A 580 4.24 14.88 -12.56
N PRO A 581 4.90 15.84 -13.26
CA PRO A 581 6.31 16.09 -13.08
C PRO A 581 6.65 16.47 -11.64
N ALA A 582 7.70 15.91 -11.05
CA ALA A 582 8.15 16.35 -9.74
C ALA A 582 8.74 17.77 -9.84
N CYS A 583 8.15 18.73 -9.12
CA CYS A 583 8.73 20.06 -9.00
C CYS A 583 9.80 20.06 -7.89
N GLY A 584 10.93 20.73 -8.12
CA GLY A 584 11.94 20.93 -7.07
C GLY A 584 13.18 20.03 -7.08
N SER A 585 13.53 19.36 -8.19
CA SER A 585 14.85 18.74 -8.37
C SER A 585 15.82 19.64 -9.16
N ARG A 586 15.86 20.95 -8.89
CA ARG A 586 16.93 21.83 -9.38
C ARG A 586 17.83 22.26 -8.23
N LYS A 587 18.95 21.52 -8.14
CA LYS A 587 20.25 21.81 -7.51
C LYS A 587 20.32 22.84 -6.39
#